data_AF-C5FKM6-F1
#
_entry.id   AF-C5FKM6-F1
#
_cell.length_a   1.000
_cell.length_b   1.000
_cell.length_c   1.000
_cell.angle_alpha   90.00
_cell.angle_beta   90.00
_cell.angle_gamma   90.00
#
_symmetry.space_group_name_H-M   'P 1'
#
loop_
_entity.id
_entity.type
_entity.pdbx_description
1 polymer ?
#
loop_
_entity_poly.entity_id
_entity_poly.type
_entity_poly.pdbx_seq_one_letter_code
_entity_poly.pdbx_strand_id
1 'polypeptide(L)'
;MRSARAWTKMLIGGSILIIGGPALVEYVRPTEEELFKRFNPEIQKRNLENRERRQQEFDHFVKQLKEHAKSDKNVWEAVNAAEQEKRKQKKLPESQEQQEQHPEK
;
A
#
# COMPACT_ATOMS: atom_id res chain seq x y z
N MET A 1 -6.41 36.44 32.58
CA MET A 1 -5.07 36.05 32.09
C MET A 1 -4.61 34.61 32.42
N ARG A 2 -5.30 33.83 33.28
CA ARG A 2 -4.88 32.44 33.60
C ARG A 2 -5.10 31.45 32.43
N SER A 3 -6.11 31.69 31.59
CA SER A 3 -6.44 30.86 30.43
C SER A 3 -5.36 30.92 29.34
N ALA A 4 -4.91 32.10 28.91
CA ALA A 4 -3.89 32.24 27.86
C ALA A 4 -2.58 31.50 28.18
N ARG A 5 -2.17 31.52 29.46
CA ARG A 5 -0.98 30.78 29.94
C ARG A 5 -1.19 29.27 29.93
N ALA A 6 -2.40 28.78 30.21
CA ALA A 6 -2.75 27.37 30.14
C ALA A 6 -2.79 26.87 28.69
N TRP A 7 -3.37 27.64 27.78
CA TRP A 7 -3.40 27.34 26.34
C TRP A 7 -1.99 27.33 25.73
N THR A 8 -1.12 28.26 26.14
CA THR A 8 0.29 28.27 25.69
C THR A 8 1.02 26.99 26.10
N LYS A 9 0.84 26.53 27.35
CA LYS A 9 1.44 25.26 27.82
C LYS A 9 0.90 24.05 27.06
N MET A 10 -0.40 24.04 26.76
CA MET A 10 -1.02 22.96 25.97
C MET A 10 -0.51 22.92 24.53
N LEU A 11 -0.34 24.08 23.88
CA LEU A 11 0.24 24.15 22.54
C LEU A 11 1.69 23.63 22.53
N ILE A 12 2.51 24.05 23.49
CA ILE A 12 3.89 23.58 23.61
C ILE A 12 3.94 22.06 23.82
N GLY A 13 3.15 21.54 24.77
CA GLY A 13 3.08 20.09 25.03
C GLY A 13 2.57 19.30 23.82
N GLY A 14 1.54 19.80 23.14
CA GLY A 14 1.00 19.20 21.92
C GLY A 14 2.00 19.20 20.77
N SER A 15 2.72 20.30 20.54
CA SER A 15 3.75 20.38 19.51
C SER A 15 4.92 19.42 19.76
N ILE A 16 5.35 19.27 21.02
CA ILE A 16 6.36 18.28 21.39
C ILE A 16 5.88 16.86 21.11
N LEU A 17 4.60 16.56 21.32
CA LEU A 17 4.07 15.22 21.04
C LEU A 17 3.95 14.96 19.54
N ILE A 18 3.45 15.93 18.77
CA ILE A 18 3.26 15.84 17.33
C ILE A 18 4.60 15.73 16.58
N ILE A 19 5.63 16.46 17.01
CA ILE A 19 6.94 16.46 16.35
C ILE A 19 7.86 15.41 16.98
N GLY A 20 7.86 15.32 18.31
CA GLY A 20 8.71 14.40 19.06
C GLY A 20 8.32 12.93 18.87
N GLY A 21 7.04 12.61 18.63
CA GLY A 21 6.63 11.25 18.30
C GLY A 21 7.30 10.73 17.03
N PRO A 22 7.08 11.36 15.86
CA PRO A 22 7.75 11.01 14.61
C PRO A 22 9.28 11.06 14.71
N ALA A 23 9.85 12.09 15.34
CA ALA A 23 11.29 12.22 15.49
C ALA A 23 11.91 11.07 16.32
N LEU A 24 11.22 10.63 17.38
CA LEU A 24 11.66 9.49 18.19
C LEU A 24 11.57 8.18 17.39
N VAL A 25 10.51 8.01 16.58
CA VAL A 25 10.37 6.84 15.70
C VAL A 25 11.49 6.81 14.66
N GLU A 26 11.79 7.94 14.01
CA GLU A 26 12.89 8.04 13.05
C GLU A 26 14.25 7.78 13.70
N TYR A 27 14.44 8.19 14.95
CA TYR A 27 15.68 7.93 15.69
C TYR A 27 15.88 6.46 16.05
N VAL A 28 14.81 5.78 16.49
CA VAL A 28 14.88 4.38 16.93
C VAL A 28 14.88 3.42 15.75
N ARG A 29 14.17 3.77 14.67
CA ARG A 29 14.04 2.91 13.50
C ARG A 29 15.36 2.87 12.74
N PRO A 30 15.98 1.69 12.54
CA PRO A 30 17.17 1.58 11.71
C PRO A 30 16.83 2.00 10.27
N THR A 31 17.76 2.70 9.62
CA THR A 31 17.60 3.15 8.24
C THR A 31 17.50 1.96 7.27
N GLU A 32 16.86 2.15 6.12
CA GLU A 32 16.65 1.07 5.15
C GLU A 32 17.96 0.44 4.68
N GLU A 33 19.05 1.20 4.62
CA GLU A 33 20.37 0.71 4.23
C GLU A 33 21.02 -0.16 5.32
N GLU A 34 20.86 0.18 6.59
CA GLU A 34 21.31 -0.66 7.70
C GLU A 34 20.49 -1.93 7.82
N LEU A 35 19.17 -1.84 7.56
CA LEU A 35 18.31 -3.00 7.48
C LEU A 35 18.70 -3.90 6.30
N PHE A 36 19.04 -3.31 5.15
CA PHE A 36 19.49 -4.03 3.97
C PHE A 36 20.79 -4.81 4.21
N LYS A 37 21.76 -4.19 4.91
CA LYS A 37 23.03 -4.84 5.27
C LYS A 37 22.85 -6.01 6.25
N ARG A 38 21.81 -5.99 7.08
CA ARG A 38 21.48 -7.10 8.00
C ARG A 38 20.77 -8.27 7.33
N PHE A 39 20.26 -8.11 6.10
CA PHE A 39 19.64 -9.21 5.37
C PHE A 39 20.69 -10.16 4.78
N ASN A 40 20.33 -11.44 4.68
CA ASN A 40 21.10 -12.44 3.94
C ASN A 40 21.27 -12.05 2.46
N PRO A 41 22.39 -12.43 1.81
CA PRO A 41 22.74 -12.00 0.46
C PRO A 41 21.70 -12.37 -0.63
N GLU A 42 20.94 -13.45 -0.43
CA GLU A 42 19.86 -13.86 -1.32
C GLU A 42 18.70 -12.85 -1.33
N ILE A 43 18.29 -12.39 -0.15
CA ILE A 43 17.18 -11.45 0.02
C ILE A 43 17.58 -10.06 -0.50
N GLN A 44 18.86 -9.70 -0.39
CA GLN A 44 19.39 -8.47 -0.97
C GLN A 44 19.22 -8.44 -2.50
N LYS A 45 19.60 -9.52 -3.19
CA LYS A 45 19.42 -9.65 -4.65
C LYS A 45 17.95 -9.58 -5.06
N ARG A 46 17.09 -10.32 -4.37
CA ARG A 46 15.65 -10.31 -4.63
C ARG A 46 15.04 -8.92 -4.42
N ASN A 47 15.49 -8.17 -3.42
CA ASN A 47 15.00 -6.81 -3.20
C ASN A 47 15.47 -5.83 -4.28
N LEU A 48 16.68 -6.01 -4.82
CA LEU A 48 17.23 -5.20 -5.91
C LEU A 48 16.47 -5.44 -7.22
N GLU A 49 16.25 -6.71 -7.57
CA GLU A 49 15.49 -7.10 -8.77
C GLU A 49 14.03 -6.65 -8.71
N ASN A 50 13.41 -6.71 -7.53
CA ASN A 50 12.00 -6.32 -7.36
C ASN A 50 11.79 -4.82 -7.11
N ARG A 51 12.82 -3.96 -7.17
CA ARG A 51 12.64 -2.50 -6.96
C ARG A 51 11.72 -1.90 -8.00
N GLU A 52 12.00 -2.16 -9.28
CA GLU A 52 11.20 -1.61 -10.39
C GLU A 52 9.78 -2.15 -10.35
N ARG A 53 9.62 -3.45 -10.11
CA ARG A 53 8.31 -4.08 -9.96
C ARG A 53 7.49 -3.44 -8.84
N ARG A 54 8.07 -3.22 -7.66
CA ARG A 54 7.38 -2.56 -6.54
C ARG A 54 6.98 -1.13 -6.88
N GLN A 55 7.82 -0.39 -7.59
CA GLN A 55 7.50 0.98 -8.02
C GLN A 55 6.30 0.97 -8.98
N GLN A 56 6.30 0.07 -9.96
CA GLN A 56 5.19 -0.08 -10.91
C GLN A 56 3.90 -0.51 -10.22
N GLU A 57 3.97 -1.47 -9.28
CA GLU A 57 2.81 -1.90 -8.49
C GLU A 57 2.26 -0.75 -7.63
N PHE A 58 3.13 0.08 -7.05
CA PHE A 58 2.73 1.24 -6.27
C PHE A 58 2.06 2.32 -7.14
N ASP A 59 2.67 2.67 -8.27
CA ASP A 59 2.12 3.66 -9.20
C ASP A 59 0.76 3.20 -9.73
N HIS A 60 0.63 1.90 -10.03
CA HIS A 60 -0.63 1.29 -10.44
C HIS A 60 -1.69 1.35 -9.32
N PHE A 61 -1.31 1.05 -8.08
CA PHE A 61 -2.20 1.14 -6.93
C PHE A 61 -2.70 2.57 -6.68
N VAL A 62 -1.79 3.55 -6.71
CA VAL A 62 -2.14 4.97 -6.55
C VAL A 62 -3.05 5.43 -7.70
N LYS A 63 -2.82 4.95 -8.92
CA LYS A 63 -3.69 5.22 -10.05
C LYS A 63 -5.11 4.69 -9.82
N GLN A 64 -5.26 3.44 -9.39
CA GLN A 64 -6.57 2.88 -9.05
C GLN A 64 -7.24 3.66 -7.91
N LEU A 65 -6.50 4.03 -6.86
CA LEU A 65 -7.04 4.85 -5.78
C LEU A 65 -7.56 6.20 -6.28
N LYS A 66 -6.84 6.87 -7.18
CA LYS A 66 -7.29 8.14 -7.79
C LYS A 66 -8.54 7.96 -8.64
N GLU A 67 -8.66 6.84 -9.34
CA GLU A 67 -9.84 6.50 -10.14
C GLU A 67 -11.04 6.20 -9.24
N HIS A 68 -10.85 5.42 -8.17
CA HIS A 68 -11.88 5.10 -7.20
C HIS A 68 -12.31 6.30 -6.37
N ALA A 69 -11.38 7.18 -5.98
CA ALA A 69 -11.70 8.42 -5.25
C ALA A 69 -12.55 9.40 -6.06
N LYS A 70 -12.52 9.32 -7.40
CA LYS A 70 -13.41 10.08 -8.29
C LYS A 70 -14.80 9.45 -8.41
N SER A 71 -14.96 8.20 -7.99
CA SER A 71 -16.25 7.52 -7.97
C SER A 71 -16.93 7.78 -6.63
N ASP A 72 -18.18 8.24 -6.62
CA ASP A 72 -18.99 8.44 -5.41
C ASP A 72 -19.34 7.14 -4.66
N LYS A 73 -18.78 6.00 -5.09
CA LYS A 73 -18.99 4.70 -4.45
C LYS A 73 -18.07 4.57 -3.25
N ASN A 74 -18.58 3.99 -2.17
CA ASN A 74 -17.76 3.70 -1.02
C ASN A 74 -16.63 2.70 -1.39
N VAL A 75 -15.49 2.80 -0.71
CA VAL A 75 -14.31 1.97 -0.98
C VAL A 75 -14.64 0.47 -0.91
N TRP A 76 -15.60 0.08 -0.08
CA TRP A 76 -16.00 -1.31 0.12
C TRP A 76 -16.71 -1.91 -1.10
N GLU A 77 -17.60 -1.14 -1.74
CA GLU A 77 -18.25 -1.52 -2.99
C GLU A 77 -17.26 -1.59 -4.15
N ALA A 78 -16.31 -0.65 -4.22
CA ALA A 78 -15.27 -0.66 -5.22
C ALA A 78 -14.37 -1.91 -5.13
N VAL A 79 -13.98 -2.30 -3.90
CA VAL A 79 -13.18 -3.51 -3.65
C VAL A 79 -13.96 -4.78 -4.02
N ASN A 80 -15.24 -4.88 -3.64
CA ASN A 80 -16.07 -6.02 -4.03
C ASN A 80 -16.26 -6.13 -5.53
N ALA A 81 -16.48 -5.01 -6.23
CA ALA A 81 -16.64 -4.98 -7.67
C ALA A 81 -15.36 -5.46 -8.37
N ALA A 82 -14.20 -4.95 -7.94
CA ALA A 82 -12.90 -5.39 -8.46
C ALA A 82 -12.64 -6.88 -8.18
N GLU A 83 -13.02 -7.39 -7.01
CA GLU A 83 -12.90 -8.82 -6.71
C GLU A 83 -13.83 -9.68 -7.59
N GLN A 84 -15.06 -9.24 -7.83
CA GLN A 84 -15.98 -9.92 -8.74
C GLN A 84 -15.46 -9.93 -10.18
N GLU A 85 -14.88 -8.83 -10.66
CA GLU A 85 -14.25 -8.78 -11.98
C GLU A 85 -13.07 -9.73 -12.09
N LYS A 86 -12.17 -9.78 -11.08
CA LYS A 86 -11.07 -10.75 -11.05
C LYS A 86 -11.57 -12.20 -11.05
N ARG A 87 -12.65 -12.50 -10.31
CA ARG A 87 -13.28 -13.83 -10.30
C ARG A 87 -13.89 -14.18 -11.66
N LYS A 88 -14.48 -13.22 -12.37
CA LYS A 88 -15.02 -13.43 -13.73
C LYS A 88 -13.91 -13.64 -14.75
N GLN A 89 -12.84 -12.85 -14.68
CA GLN A 89 -11.68 -12.98 -15.56
C GLN A 89 -10.92 -14.31 -15.35
N LYS A 90 -10.82 -14.81 -14.11
CA LYS A 90 -10.22 -16.13 -13.83
C LYS A 90 -11.03 -17.32 -14.38
N LYS A 91 -12.35 -17.17 -14.54
CA LYS A 91 -13.23 -18.22 -15.07
C LYS A 91 -13.26 -18.28 -16.59
N LEU A 92 -12.94 -17.18 -17.26
CA LEU A 92 -12.96 -17.07 -18.71
C LEU A 92 -11.93 -17.95 -19.47
N PRO A 93 -10.69 -18.17 -18.99
CA PRO A 93 -9.73 -19.04 -19.70
C PRO A 93 -10.09 -20.54 -19.60
N GLU A 94 -10.63 -21.01 -18.46
CA GLU A 94 -11.03 -22.42 -18.29
C GLU A 94 -12.17 -22.84 -19.24
N SER A 95 -13.08 -21.92 -19.57
CA SER A 95 -14.21 -22.23 -20.47
C SER A 95 -13.82 -22.28 -21.95
N GLN A 96 -12.73 -21.63 -22.36
CA GLN A 96 -12.25 -21.68 -23.76
C GLN A 96 -11.42 -22.94 -24.03
N GLU A 97 -10.56 -23.33 -23.09
CA GLU A 97 -9.77 -24.58 -23.19
C GLU A 97 -10.68 -25.84 -23.13
N GLN A 98 -11.78 -25.80 -22.38
CA GLN A 98 -12.76 -26.90 -22.34
C GLN A 98 -13.62 -26.98 -23.62
N GLN A 99 -13.79 -25.87 -24.34
CA GLN A 99 -14.56 -25.83 -25.58
C GLN A 99 -13.74 -26.24 -26.81
N GLU A 100 -12.41 -26.05 -26.78
CA GLU A 100 -11.48 -26.56 -27.82
C GLU A 100 -11.14 -28.05 -27.67
N GLN A 101 -11.32 -28.66 -26.49
CA GLN A 101 -11.10 -30.10 -26.29
C GLN A 101 -12.31 -31.00 -26.66
N HIS A 102 -13.40 -30.42 -27.15
CA HIS A 102 -14.59 -31.18 -27.59
C HIS A 102 -15.11 -30.82 -29.01
N PRO A 103 -14.28 -30.87 -30.07
CA PRO A 103 -14.77 -31.22 -31.40
C PRO A 103 -14.30 -32.63 -31.81
N GLU A 104 -15.18 -33.31 -32.55
CA GLU A 104 -15.07 -34.65 -33.16
C GLU A 104 -15.19 -35.87 -32.23
N LYS A 105 -16.42 -36.36 -32.08
CA LYS A 105 -16.84 -37.67 -32.63
C LYS A 105 -18.30 -37.61 -33.09
#